data_AF-A0A1H5NL49-F1
#
_entry.id   AF-A0A1H5NL49-F1
#
_cell.length_a   1.000
_cell.length_b   1.000
_cell.length_c   1.000
_cell.angle_alpha   90.00
_cell.angle_beta   90.00
_cell.angle_gamma   90.00
#
_symmetry.space_group_name_H-M   'P 1'
#
loop_
_entity.id
_entity.type
_entity.pdbx_description
1 polymer ?
#
loop_
_entity_poly.entity_id
_entity_poly.type
_entity_poly.pdbx_seq_one_letter_code
_entity_poly.pdbx_strand_id
1 'polypeptide(L)'
;MTETELRMTDHELLALLSMTPTESAATTLGLLRLDQHGDNELFRHAGVTTLMVRGLAAPQGEKIVPVENAAIVGSVIAQAQEWLEITLAAPASSHLLFAVGSNVGAVLLSISPFGVHDVQPIESGPAMMELGLHLCNEYLAAGTEGFPAKVSIRRMRVDAETVQAFLTAVESGPWELALGSVESTHPAAEALENFKAALSA
;
A
#
# COMPACT_ATOMS: atom_id res chain seq x y z
N MET A 1 -24.04 -13.25 -4.44
CA MET A 1 -22.59 -13.15 -4.68
C MET A 1 -22.10 -12.04 -3.79
N THR A 2 -21.34 -12.38 -2.76
CA THR A 2 -20.63 -11.39 -1.93
C THR A 2 -19.77 -10.53 -2.86
N GLU A 3 -19.81 -9.20 -2.70
CA GLU A 3 -19.00 -8.24 -3.46
C GLU A 3 -17.56 -8.74 -3.53
N THR A 4 -17.14 -9.13 -4.73
CA THR A 4 -15.86 -9.82 -4.94
C THR A 4 -14.72 -8.82 -4.71
N GLU A 5 -13.78 -9.16 -3.83
CA GLU A 5 -12.51 -8.45 -3.70
C GLU A 5 -11.90 -8.22 -5.09
N LEU A 6 -11.54 -6.96 -5.39
CA LEU A 6 -10.92 -6.63 -6.65
C LEU A 6 -9.46 -7.07 -6.60
N ARG A 7 -9.09 -8.03 -7.45
CA ARG A 7 -7.70 -8.40 -7.67
C ARG A 7 -7.15 -7.72 -8.92
N MET A 8 -5.95 -7.15 -8.82
CA MET A 8 -5.27 -6.54 -9.96
C MET A 8 -3.85 -7.08 -10.07
N THR A 9 -3.43 -7.31 -11.29
CA THR A 9 -2.06 -7.75 -11.59
C THR A 9 -1.10 -6.57 -11.75
N ASP A 10 0.20 -6.84 -11.72
CA ASP A 10 1.24 -5.84 -12.01
C ASP A 10 0.99 -5.09 -13.33
N HIS A 11 0.67 -5.82 -14.40
CA HIS A 11 0.45 -5.23 -15.72
C HIS A 11 -0.85 -4.42 -15.78
N GLU A 12 -1.89 -4.81 -15.05
CA GLU A 12 -3.12 -4.03 -14.95
C GLU A 12 -2.91 -2.73 -14.17
N LEU A 13 -2.19 -2.77 -13.03
CA LEU A 13 -1.84 -1.57 -12.27
C LEU A 13 -0.95 -0.63 -13.08
N LEU A 14 0.05 -1.17 -13.78
CA LEU A 14 0.88 -0.41 -14.72
C LEU A 14 0.02 0.23 -15.82
N ALA A 15 -0.92 -0.51 -16.41
CA ALA A 15 -1.79 0.02 -17.45
C ALA A 15 -2.69 1.15 -16.92
N LEU A 16 -3.29 1.00 -15.74
CA LEU A 16 -4.09 2.05 -15.11
C LEU A 16 -3.27 3.33 -14.89
N LEU A 17 -2.08 3.20 -14.30
CA LEU A 17 -1.17 4.32 -14.05
C LEU A 17 -0.68 4.96 -15.36
N SER A 18 -0.48 4.17 -16.41
CA SER A 18 -0.08 4.67 -17.74
C SER A 18 -1.20 5.41 -18.48
N MET A 19 -2.47 5.12 -18.18
CA MET A 19 -3.63 5.82 -18.79
C MET A 19 -3.77 7.25 -18.28
N THR A 20 -3.26 7.55 -17.08
CA THR A 20 -3.29 8.88 -16.44
C THR A 20 -1.90 9.25 -15.90
N PRO A 21 -0.96 9.63 -16.77
CA PRO A 21 0.42 9.90 -16.36
C PRO A 21 0.50 11.21 -15.57
N THR A 22 0.78 11.10 -14.28
CA THR A 22 1.02 12.21 -13.35
C THR A 22 2.29 11.93 -12.54
N GLU A 23 2.78 12.92 -11.78
CA GLU A 23 3.88 12.70 -10.83
C GLU A 23 3.50 11.69 -9.74
N SER A 24 2.27 11.75 -9.23
CA SER A 24 1.74 10.77 -8.27
C SER A 24 1.68 9.36 -8.86
N ALA A 25 1.33 9.23 -10.15
CA ALA A 25 1.35 7.95 -10.83
C ALA A 25 2.77 7.38 -10.92
N ALA A 26 3.76 8.22 -11.22
CA ALA A 26 5.17 7.82 -11.22
C ALA A 26 5.66 7.39 -9.82
N THR A 27 5.26 8.11 -8.76
CA THR A 27 5.54 7.72 -7.37
C THR A 27 4.93 6.35 -7.05
N THR A 28 3.66 6.13 -7.38
CA THR A 28 3.00 4.84 -7.16
C THR A 28 3.68 3.72 -7.95
N LEU A 29 4.09 3.94 -9.20
CA LEU A 29 4.85 2.98 -9.98
C LEU A 29 6.18 2.61 -9.31
N GLY A 30 6.92 3.59 -8.80
CA GLY A 30 8.19 3.36 -8.10
C GLY A 30 8.00 2.55 -6.81
N LEU A 31 6.95 2.85 -6.03
CA LEU A 31 6.63 2.10 -4.81
C LEU A 31 6.30 0.63 -5.10
N LEU A 32 5.57 0.38 -6.18
CA LEU A 32 5.25 -0.97 -6.65
C LEU A 32 6.38 -1.62 -7.45
N ARG A 33 7.50 -0.93 -7.69
CA ARG A 33 8.63 -1.37 -8.54
C ARG A 33 8.22 -1.72 -9.97
N LEU A 34 7.20 -1.03 -10.49
CA LEU A 34 6.67 -1.20 -11.84
C LEU A 34 7.26 -0.18 -12.83
N ASP A 35 7.92 0.85 -12.33
CA ASP A 35 8.62 1.88 -13.10
C ASP A 35 9.68 1.30 -14.05
N GLN A 36 10.37 0.23 -13.63
CA GLN A 36 11.32 -0.52 -14.48
C GLN A 36 10.71 -1.12 -15.75
N HIS A 37 9.37 -1.15 -15.87
CA HIS A 37 8.65 -1.68 -17.02
C HIS A 37 7.89 -0.61 -17.81
N GLY A 38 8.03 0.68 -17.48
CA GLY A 38 7.28 1.78 -18.10
C GLY A 38 7.42 1.85 -19.63
N ASP A 39 8.62 1.58 -20.16
CA ASP A 39 8.90 1.62 -21.60
C ASP A 39 8.59 0.28 -22.32
N ASN A 40 8.13 -0.75 -21.59
CA ASN A 40 7.83 -2.05 -22.18
C ASN A 40 6.40 -2.07 -22.76
N GLU A 41 6.28 -1.75 -24.05
CA GLU A 41 5.00 -1.71 -24.75
C GLU A 41 4.22 -3.02 -24.68
N LEU A 42 4.90 -4.16 -24.74
CA LEU A 42 4.25 -5.47 -24.66
C LEU A 42 3.60 -5.67 -23.29
N PHE A 43 4.31 -5.30 -22.22
CA PHE A 43 3.81 -5.43 -20.85
C PHE A 43 2.63 -4.49 -20.60
N ARG A 44 2.69 -3.25 -21.12
CA ARG A 44 1.56 -2.30 -21.08
C ARG A 44 0.36 -2.81 -21.87
N HIS A 45 0.56 -3.36 -23.08
CA HIS A 45 -0.52 -3.94 -23.87
C HIS A 45 -1.15 -5.17 -23.20
N ALA A 46 -0.36 -6.02 -22.53
CA ALA A 46 -0.88 -7.10 -21.71
C ALA A 46 -1.80 -6.58 -20.59
N GLY A 47 -1.38 -5.50 -19.92
CA GLY A 47 -2.19 -4.73 -18.96
C GLY A 47 -3.56 -4.33 -19.48
N VAL A 48 -3.55 -3.54 -20.57
CA VAL A 48 -4.76 -3.00 -21.20
C VAL A 48 -5.69 -4.13 -21.66
N THR A 49 -5.15 -5.14 -22.34
CA THR A 49 -5.95 -6.26 -22.87
C THR A 49 -6.56 -7.11 -21.75
N THR A 50 -5.84 -7.33 -20.65
CA THR A 50 -6.36 -8.06 -19.49
C THR A 50 -7.49 -7.29 -18.81
N LEU A 51 -7.35 -5.96 -18.62
CA LEU A 51 -8.43 -5.11 -18.12
C LEU A 51 -9.68 -5.23 -19.01
N MET A 52 -9.52 -5.21 -20.34
CA MET A 52 -10.63 -5.34 -21.27
C MET A 52 -11.30 -6.72 -21.21
N VAL A 53 -10.53 -7.81 -21.21
CA VAL A 53 -11.06 -9.19 -21.12
C VAL A 53 -11.83 -9.40 -19.83
N ARG A 54 -11.40 -8.76 -18.73
CA ARG A 54 -12.08 -8.81 -17.43
C ARG A 54 -13.24 -7.83 -17.29
N GLY A 55 -13.55 -7.03 -18.31
CA GLY A 55 -14.60 -6.02 -18.26
C GLY A 55 -14.29 -4.81 -17.36
N LEU A 56 -13.02 -4.61 -17.02
CA LEU A 56 -12.53 -3.51 -16.18
C LEU A 56 -12.03 -2.31 -17.00
N ALA A 57 -11.97 -2.43 -18.32
CA ALA A 57 -11.76 -1.32 -19.25
C ALA A 57 -12.61 -1.51 -20.50
N ALA A 58 -12.95 -0.40 -21.14
CA ALA A 58 -13.76 -0.37 -22.36
C ALA A 58 -13.22 0.65 -23.38
N PRO A 59 -13.45 0.42 -24.68
CA PRO A 59 -13.21 1.44 -25.70
C PRO A 59 -14.14 2.64 -25.49
N GLN A 60 -13.59 3.84 -25.52
CA GLN A 60 -14.32 5.10 -25.55
C GLN A 60 -13.72 5.98 -26.66
N GLY A 61 -14.37 5.94 -27.84
CA GLY A 61 -13.81 6.54 -29.04
C GLY A 61 -12.53 5.82 -29.46
N GLU A 62 -11.43 6.58 -29.60
CA GLU A 62 -10.11 6.06 -29.98
C GLU A 62 -9.25 5.64 -28.77
N LYS A 63 -9.78 5.75 -27.55
CA LYS A 63 -9.06 5.44 -26.31
C LYS A 63 -9.65 4.21 -25.63
N ILE A 64 -8.86 3.59 -24.78
CA ILE A 64 -9.32 2.58 -23.82
C ILE A 64 -9.29 3.24 -22.46
N VAL A 65 -10.42 3.18 -21.74
CA VAL A 65 -10.59 3.80 -20.42
C VAL A 65 -10.99 2.75 -19.40
N PRO A 66 -10.56 2.88 -18.14
CA PRO A 66 -11.02 1.99 -17.09
C PRO A 66 -12.49 2.26 -16.77
N VAL A 67 -13.20 1.25 -16.27
CA VAL A 67 -14.61 1.35 -15.88
C VAL A 67 -14.84 0.84 -14.46
N GLU A 68 -15.95 1.26 -13.85
CA GLU A 68 -16.39 0.81 -12.52
C GLU A 68 -15.27 0.88 -11.46
N ASN A 69 -15.03 -0.20 -10.72
CA ASN A 69 -14.04 -0.26 -9.65
C ASN A 69 -12.62 0.01 -10.16
N ALA A 70 -12.28 -0.38 -11.39
CA ALA A 70 -10.96 -0.08 -11.96
C ALA A 70 -10.78 1.41 -12.27
N ALA A 71 -11.86 2.12 -12.62
CA ALA A 71 -11.80 3.57 -12.79
C ALA A 71 -11.55 4.29 -11.46
N ILE A 72 -12.16 3.81 -10.37
CA ILE A 72 -11.95 4.32 -9.02
C ILE A 72 -10.49 4.06 -8.59
N VAL A 73 -10.03 2.81 -8.66
CA VAL A 73 -8.65 2.44 -8.31
C VAL A 73 -7.66 3.25 -9.12
N GLY A 74 -7.79 3.27 -10.45
CA GLY A 74 -6.92 4.02 -11.36
C GLY A 74 -6.86 5.50 -11.03
N SER A 75 -8.00 6.12 -10.70
CA SER A 75 -8.05 7.53 -10.31
C SER A 75 -7.36 7.78 -8.97
N VAL A 76 -7.58 6.93 -7.96
CA VAL A 76 -6.95 7.05 -6.64
C VAL A 76 -5.43 6.94 -6.75
N ILE A 77 -4.92 5.91 -7.42
CA ILE A 77 -3.47 5.65 -7.48
C ILE A 77 -2.72 6.64 -8.38
N ALA A 78 -3.38 7.19 -9.41
CA ALA A 78 -2.81 8.19 -10.30
C ALA A 78 -2.93 9.63 -9.75
N GLN A 79 -3.79 9.88 -8.76
CA GLN A 79 -3.96 11.23 -8.16
C GLN A 79 -3.65 11.22 -6.66
N ALA A 80 -2.89 10.22 -6.22
CA ALA A 80 -2.53 10.05 -4.82
C ALA A 80 -1.77 11.26 -4.28
N GLN A 81 -2.10 11.65 -3.06
CA GLN A 81 -1.44 12.70 -2.30
C GLN A 81 -0.73 12.15 -1.07
N GLU A 82 -1.04 10.92 -0.69
CA GLU A 82 -0.49 10.25 0.48
C GLU A 82 -0.36 8.74 0.23
N TRP A 83 0.73 8.16 0.73
CA TRP A 83 1.03 6.74 0.67
C TRP A 83 1.53 6.26 2.04
N LEU A 84 1.04 5.11 2.48
CA LEU A 84 1.59 4.36 3.60
C LEU A 84 2.11 3.02 3.07
N GLU A 85 3.41 2.80 3.17
CA GLU A 85 4.01 1.47 3.01
C GLU A 85 4.03 0.81 4.39
N ILE A 86 3.27 -0.27 4.54
CA ILE A 86 3.08 -0.99 5.80
C ILE A 86 3.70 -2.38 5.63
N THR A 87 4.70 -2.69 6.46
CA THR A 87 5.30 -4.03 6.50
C THR A 87 4.90 -4.71 7.79
N LEU A 88 4.46 -5.97 7.70
CA LEU A 88 4.19 -6.84 8.84
C LEU A 88 5.00 -8.12 8.64
N ALA A 89 5.93 -8.44 9.53
CA ALA A 89 6.84 -9.56 9.35
C ALA A 89 7.07 -10.34 10.66
N ALA A 90 7.15 -11.66 10.54
CA ALA A 90 7.43 -12.60 11.61
C ALA A 90 8.24 -13.78 11.04
N PRO A 91 8.76 -14.71 11.87
CA PRO A 91 9.59 -15.81 11.36
C PRO A 91 8.92 -16.66 10.28
N ALA A 92 7.60 -16.83 10.33
CA ALA A 92 6.85 -17.65 9.37
C ALA A 92 6.33 -16.88 8.15
N SER A 93 6.47 -15.56 8.10
CA SER A 93 5.57 -14.74 7.27
C SER A 93 6.07 -13.30 7.06
N SER A 94 5.75 -12.73 5.91
CA SER A 94 6.00 -11.32 5.61
C SER A 94 4.91 -10.79 4.68
N HIS A 95 4.22 -9.76 5.12
CA HIS A 95 3.17 -9.06 4.39
C HIS A 95 3.61 -7.64 4.08
N LEU A 96 3.36 -7.19 2.85
CA LEU A 96 3.59 -5.82 2.41
C LEU A 96 2.26 -5.24 1.94
N LEU A 97 1.84 -4.14 2.53
CA LEU A 97 0.61 -3.44 2.19
C LEU A 97 0.94 -2.00 1.78
N PHE A 98 0.19 -1.46 0.82
CA PHE A 98 0.21 -0.03 0.51
C PHE A 98 -1.19 0.57 0.70
N ALA A 99 -1.32 1.52 1.61
CA ALA A 99 -2.49 2.37 1.65
C ALA A 99 -2.23 3.63 0.81
N VAL A 100 -3.09 3.92 -0.16
CA VAL A 100 -2.91 5.02 -1.11
C VAL A 100 -4.13 5.92 -1.04
N GLY A 101 -3.92 7.19 -0.70
CA GLY A 101 -4.97 8.17 -0.49
C GLY A 101 -4.93 9.31 -1.49
N SER A 102 -6.10 9.73 -1.96
CA SER A 102 -6.32 10.86 -2.87
C SER A 102 -7.57 11.65 -2.46
N ASN A 103 -7.83 12.78 -3.12
CA ASN A 103 -9.08 13.54 -2.91
C ASN A 103 -10.35 12.80 -3.35
N VAL A 104 -10.23 11.76 -4.19
CA VAL A 104 -11.37 10.99 -4.71
C VAL A 104 -11.60 9.69 -3.94
N GLY A 105 -10.75 9.35 -2.98
CA GLY A 105 -10.86 8.13 -2.17
C GLY A 105 -9.50 7.56 -1.79
N ALA A 106 -9.52 6.41 -1.11
CA ALA A 106 -8.33 5.66 -0.75
C ALA A 106 -8.50 4.16 -0.99
N VAL A 107 -7.39 3.47 -1.21
CA VAL A 107 -7.34 2.02 -1.40
C VAL A 107 -6.22 1.41 -0.57
N LEU A 108 -6.44 0.18 -0.08
CA LEU A 108 -5.43 -0.70 0.48
C LEU A 108 -5.06 -1.76 -0.56
N LEU A 109 -3.78 -1.87 -0.86
CA LEU A 109 -3.18 -2.85 -1.76
C LEU A 109 -2.42 -3.88 -0.93
N SER A 110 -2.82 -5.15 -1.00
CA SER A 110 -2.04 -6.25 -0.41
C SER A 110 -1.12 -6.85 -1.45
N ILE A 111 0.20 -6.72 -1.25
CA ILE A 111 1.18 -7.05 -2.27
C ILE A 111 1.60 -8.51 -2.19
N SER A 112 1.23 -9.26 -3.23
CA SER A 112 1.68 -10.63 -3.45
C SER A 112 3.01 -10.68 -4.20
N PRO A 113 3.91 -11.64 -3.88
CA PRO A 113 5.11 -11.89 -4.67
C PRO A 113 4.81 -12.50 -6.06
N PHE A 114 3.57 -12.88 -6.34
CA PHE A 114 3.15 -13.47 -7.62
C PHE A 114 2.61 -12.45 -8.63
N GLY A 115 2.68 -11.15 -8.31
CA GLY A 115 2.21 -10.08 -9.21
C GLY A 115 0.69 -10.01 -9.37
N VAL A 116 -0.05 -10.47 -8.36
CA VAL A 116 -1.52 -10.39 -8.25
C VAL A 116 -1.88 -9.87 -6.87
N HIS A 117 -2.42 -8.66 -6.80
CA HIS A 117 -2.62 -7.90 -5.57
C HIS A 117 -4.11 -7.79 -5.25
N ASP A 118 -4.46 -7.93 -3.99
CA ASP A 118 -5.81 -7.61 -3.52
C ASP A 118 -5.94 -6.09 -3.35
N VAL A 119 -7.04 -5.52 -3.81
CA VAL A 119 -7.36 -4.10 -3.73
C VAL A 119 -8.68 -3.94 -2.99
N GLN A 120 -8.63 -3.20 -1.89
CA GLN A 120 -9.80 -2.92 -1.06
C GLN A 120 -10.00 -1.41 -0.94
N PRO A 121 -11.22 -0.88 -1.16
CA PRO A 121 -11.50 0.51 -0.84
C PRO A 121 -11.45 0.72 0.67
N ILE A 122 -10.88 1.84 1.09
CA ILE A 122 -10.78 2.23 2.50
C ILE A 122 -11.18 3.69 2.67
N GLU A 123 -11.40 4.10 3.92
CA GLU A 123 -11.59 5.52 4.25
C GLU A 123 -10.28 6.30 4.07
N SER A 124 -10.37 7.51 3.52
CA SER A 124 -9.21 8.36 3.21
C SER A 124 -8.81 9.27 4.38
N GLY A 125 -7.65 9.92 4.24
CA GLY A 125 -7.16 10.90 5.21
C GLY A 125 -6.77 10.25 6.55
N PRO A 126 -7.18 10.80 7.70
CA PRO A 126 -6.77 10.29 9.01
C PRO A 126 -7.09 8.80 9.23
N ALA A 127 -8.22 8.32 8.68
CA ALA A 127 -8.64 6.94 8.79
C ALA A 127 -7.65 5.96 8.15
N MET A 128 -6.91 6.40 7.12
CA MET A 128 -5.89 5.59 6.47
C MET A 128 -4.72 5.29 7.40
N MET A 129 -4.27 6.29 8.17
CA MET A 129 -3.22 6.10 9.17
C MET A 129 -3.71 5.23 10.33
N GLU A 130 -4.93 5.48 10.82
CA GLU A 130 -5.54 4.66 11.88
C GLU A 130 -5.65 3.19 11.48
N LEU A 131 -6.00 2.91 10.22
CA LEU A 131 -6.02 1.55 9.69
C LEU A 131 -4.60 0.92 9.73
N GLY A 132 -3.58 1.63 9.24
CA GLY A 132 -2.21 1.12 9.28
C GLY A 132 -1.72 0.83 10.71
N LEU A 133 -1.99 1.74 11.64
CA LEU A 133 -1.67 1.59 13.06
C LEU A 133 -2.43 0.42 13.69
N HIS A 134 -3.71 0.26 13.36
CA HIS A 134 -4.53 -0.84 13.82
C HIS A 134 -3.97 -2.19 13.34
N LEU A 135 -3.65 -2.32 12.04
CA LEU A 135 -3.07 -3.54 11.48
C LEU A 135 -1.73 -3.89 12.15
N CYS A 136 -0.86 -2.91 12.36
CA CYS A 136 0.40 -3.10 13.07
C CYS A 136 0.18 -3.58 14.52
N ASN A 137 -0.74 -2.94 15.25
CA ASN A 137 -1.03 -3.32 16.64
C ASN A 137 -1.59 -4.75 16.75
N GLU A 138 -2.58 -5.09 15.93
CA GLU A 138 -3.17 -6.43 15.91
C GLU A 138 -2.14 -7.49 15.56
N TYR A 139 -1.27 -7.21 14.57
CA TYR A 139 -0.22 -8.13 14.15
C TYR A 139 0.77 -8.44 15.29
N LEU A 140 1.25 -7.39 15.98
CA LEU A 140 2.18 -7.55 17.10
C LEU A 140 1.53 -8.22 18.32
N ALA A 141 0.29 -7.85 18.63
CA ALA A 141 -0.44 -8.36 19.79
C ALA A 141 -0.83 -9.83 19.63
N ALA A 142 -1.21 -10.25 18.42
CA ALA A 142 -1.60 -11.61 18.14
C ALA A 142 -0.42 -12.58 18.24
N GLY A 143 0.77 -12.19 17.75
CA GLY A 143 1.98 -13.02 17.77
C GLY A 143 1.82 -14.39 17.10
N THR A 144 0.78 -14.57 16.28
CA THR A 144 0.34 -15.85 15.73
C THR A 144 1.37 -16.47 14.79
N GLU A 145 2.15 -15.62 14.12
CA GLU A 145 3.19 -16.00 13.18
C GLU A 145 4.59 -16.08 13.82
N GLY A 146 4.66 -15.93 15.16
CA GLY A 146 5.84 -16.07 15.99
C GLY A 146 6.56 -14.75 16.33
N PHE A 147 7.52 -14.84 17.25
CA PHE A 147 8.39 -13.74 17.66
C PHE A 147 9.85 -13.98 17.22
N PRO A 148 10.65 -12.92 16.95
CA PRO A 148 10.26 -11.51 16.99
C PRO A 148 9.32 -11.14 15.84
N ALA A 149 8.27 -10.38 16.15
CA ALA A 149 7.35 -9.82 15.18
C ALA A 149 7.75 -8.35 14.94
N LYS A 150 7.81 -7.95 13.67
CA LYS A 150 8.30 -6.63 13.23
C LYS A 150 7.23 -5.97 12.40
N VAL A 151 6.98 -4.71 12.67
CA VAL A 151 6.13 -3.87 11.84
C VAL A 151 6.83 -2.58 11.49
N SER A 152 6.49 -2.02 10.33
CA SER A 152 6.94 -0.69 9.95
C SER A 152 5.85 0.05 9.19
N ILE A 153 5.85 1.36 9.34
CA ILE A 153 5.08 2.25 8.48
C ILE A 153 6.04 3.30 7.95
N ARG A 154 6.08 3.44 6.62
CA ARG A 154 6.71 4.55 5.93
C ARG A 154 5.63 5.39 5.28
N ARG A 155 5.46 6.62 5.78
CA ARG A 155 4.48 7.60 5.33
C ARG A 155 5.12 8.58 4.36
N MET A 156 4.52 8.72 3.19
CA MET A 156 4.91 9.69 2.17
C MET A 156 3.71 10.56 1.86
N ARG A 157 3.94 11.87 1.75
CA ARG A 157 2.93 12.86 1.34
C ARG A 157 3.54 13.77 0.29
N VAL A 158 2.72 14.25 -0.64
CA VAL A 158 3.15 15.31 -1.57
C VAL A 158 3.59 16.53 -0.76
N ASP A 159 4.72 17.12 -1.14
CA ASP A 159 5.32 18.31 -0.52
C ASP A 159 5.65 18.19 0.98
N ALA A 160 5.82 16.97 1.50
CA ALA A 160 6.28 16.75 2.88
C ALA A 160 7.43 15.74 2.96
N GLU A 161 8.20 15.83 4.05
CA GLU A 161 9.24 14.84 4.32
C GLU A 161 8.62 13.45 4.57
N THR A 162 9.35 12.42 4.15
CA THR A 162 8.98 11.04 4.45
C THR A 162 9.27 10.73 5.91
N VAL A 163 8.28 10.16 6.60
CA VAL A 163 8.40 9.71 7.98
C VAL A 163 8.37 8.19 8.01
N GLN A 164 9.24 7.58 8.81
CA GLN A 164 9.29 6.14 8.94
C GLN A 164 9.56 5.72 10.38
N ALA A 165 8.82 4.72 10.84
CA ALA A 165 8.99 4.09 12.14
C ALA A 165 8.98 2.57 12.00
N PHE A 166 9.72 1.90 12.87
CA PHE A 166 9.77 0.45 12.99
C PHE A 166 9.53 0.06 14.44
N LEU A 167 8.77 -1.00 14.65
CA LEU A 167 8.51 -1.55 15.97
C LEU A 167 8.72 -3.07 15.94
N THR A 168 9.55 -3.56 16.85
CA THR A 168 9.82 -4.99 17.02
C THR A 168 9.28 -5.45 18.37
N ALA A 169 8.31 -6.37 18.33
CA ALA A 169 7.84 -7.09 19.50
C ALA A 169 8.63 -8.37 19.71
N VAL A 170 8.89 -8.69 20.97
CA VAL A 170 9.49 -9.94 21.43
C VAL A 170 8.53 -10.64 22.38
N GLU A 171 8.67 -11.95 22.54
CA GLU A 171 7.78 -12.79 23.36
C GLU A 171 7.74 -12.33 24.83
N SER A 172 8.89 -11.93 25.38
CA SER A 172 9.00 -11.42 26.74
C SER A 172 10.04 -10.31 26.81
N GLY A 173 9.69 -9.20 27.45
CA GLY A 173 10.59 -8.06 27.65
C GLY A 173 10.11 -6.79 26.94
N PRO A 174 10.95 -5.74 26.94
CA PRO A 174 10.62 -4.50 26.25
C PRO A 174 10.64 -4.70 24.73
N TRP A 175 9.84 -3.89 24.04
CA TRP A 175 9.81 -3.81 22.59
C TRP A 175 10.83 -2.78 22.10
N GLU A 176 11.36 -3.00 20.91
CA GLU A 176 12.34 -2.12 20.28
C GLU A 176 11.64 -1.20 19.27
N LEU A 177 11.78 0.11 19.46
CA LEU A 177 11.29 1.15 18.56
C LEU A 177 12.48 1.81 17.87
N ALA A 178 12.45 1.86 16.54
CA ALA A 178 13.42 2.57 15.71
C ALA A 178 12.77 3.69 14.90
N LEU A 179 13.31 4.91 15.04
CA LEU A 179 12.89 6.13 14.34
C LEU A 179 14.11 6.70 13.59
N GLY A 180 14.17 6.50 12.28
CA GLY A 180 15.37 6.82 11.51
C GLY A 180 16.59 6.04 12.02
N SER A 181 17.60 6.76 12.52
CA SER A 181 18.82 6.16 13.10
C SER A 181 18.77 5.98 14.63
N VAL A 182 17.67 6.36 15.27
CA VAL A 182 17.51 6.31 16.73
C VAL A 182 16.77 5.04 17.11
N GLU A 183 17.39 4.20 17.93
CA GLU A 183 16.81 2.98 18.47
C GLU A 183 16.60 3.13 19.98
N SER A 184 15.48 2.60 20.49
CA SER A 184 15.13 2.67 21.90
C SER A 184 14.26 1.47 22.31
N THR A 185 14.29 1.11 23.58
CA THR A 185 13.50 0.00 24.13
C THR A 185 12.48 0.50 25.14
N HIS A 186 11.23 0.08 25.01
CA HIS A 186 10.14 0.53 25.87
C HIS A 186 9.23 -0.64 26.27
N PRO A 187 8.49 -0.57 27.38
CA PRO A 187 7.34 -1.46 27.61
C PRO A 187 6.37 -1.39 26.42
N ALA A 188 5.68 -2.49 26.11
CA ALA A 188 4.87 -2.63 24.90
C ALA A 188 3.87 -1.47 24.66
N ALA A 189 3.13 -1.07 25.71
CA ALA A 189 2.17 0.03 25.61
C ALA A 189 2.83 1.37 25.28
N GLU A 190 3.97 1.67 25.90
CA GLU A 190 4.73 2.91 25.65
C GLU A 190 5.38 2.88 24.26
N ALA A 191 5.88 1.72 23.83
CA ALA A 191 6.45 1.53 22.50
C ALA A 191 5.41 1.81 21.40
N LEU A 192 4.17 1.34 21.57
CA LEU A 192 3.06 1.59 20.65
C LEU A 192 2.65 3.06 20.61
N GLU A 193 2.54 3.73 21.75
CA GLU A 193 2.20 5.16 21.78
C GLU A 193 3.30 6.02 21.14
N ASN A 194 4.56 5.71 21.40
CA ASN A 194 5.69 6.40 20.78
C ASN A 194 5.76 6.13 19.27
N PHE A 195 5.43 4.92 18.81
CA PHE A 195 5.31 4.58 17.39
C PHE A 195 4.22 5.41 16.70
N LYS A 196 3.02 5.51 17.29
CA LYS A 196 1.91 6.34 16.77
C LYS A 196 2.28 7.82 16.73
N ALA A 197 2.89 8.33 17.80
CA ALA A 197 3.30 9.73 17.89
C ALA A 197 4.31 10.09 16.80
N ALA A 198 5.27 9.21 16.52
CA ALA A 198 6.28 9.43 15.50
C ALA A 198 5.70 9.55 14.09
N LEU A 199 4.66 8.76 13.76
CA LEU A 199 4.02 8.75 12.43
C LEU A 199 2.99 9.87 12.22
N SER A 200 2.56 10.50 13.31
CA SER A 200 1.57 11.58 13.32
C SER A 200 2.18 12.98 13.25
N ALA A 201 3.51 13.10 13.41
CA ALA A 201 4.26 14.33 13.25
C ALA A 201 4.29 14.80 11.77
#